data_AF-A0AA39IBA5-F1
#
_entry.id   AF-A0AA39IBA5-F1
#
_cell.length_a   1.000
_cell.length_b   1.000
_cell.length_c   1.000
_cell.angle_alpha   90.00
_cell.angle_beta   90.00
_cell.angle_gamma   90.00
#
_symmetry.space_group_name_H-M   'P 1'
#
loop_
_entity.id
_entity.type
_entity.pdbx_description
1 polymer ?
#
loop_
_entity_poly.entity_id
_entity_poly.type
_entity_poly.pdbx_seq_one_letter_code
_entity_poly.pdbx_strand_id
1 'polypeptide(L)'
;MPFPDLRRVLVAVAMLVLVLAFELNNVGDDSDAVIFAPSSSQWSHKPCSELYYGQYFCLEPVIDLETQQPFSCQMDNSITVRCVVAPGVVCSGMDPESGEFEKRVEDGCIYSSGASHATALMLSIFLGWLGIDRFYLGYYAIGLFKMLTFGSLFILYIVDVILIALQVLGPADGTGYQRSIEMATQEQMAMVAELEMEMMSDMYRRMTNACQAKCVQSTYREADLTKGEAVCLDRCVAKYLDVHDKLGKRLTSMSQQDEAALQKQAQQ
;
A
#
# COMPACT_ATOMS: atom_id res chain seq x y z
N MET A 1 7.80 9.00 33.33
CA MET A 1 6.51 8.28 33.33
C MET A 1 5.46 9.23 32.80
N PRO A 2 4.73 8.82 31.76
CA PRO A 2 3.29 8.79 31.93
C PRO A 2 2.83 7.36 31.68
N PHE A 3 2.05 6.85 32.63
CA PHE A 3 1.32 5.60 32.48
C PHE A 3 0.45 5.67 31.23
N PRO A 4 0.17 4.55 30.53
CA PRO A 4 -0.98 4.52 29.64
C PRO A 4 -2.20 4.89 30.50
N ASP A 5 -2.87 5.98 30.13
CA ASP A 5 -4.10 6.45 30.79
C ASP A 5 -5.01 5.24 31.03
N LEU A 6 -5.18 4.85 32.30
CA LEU A 6 -6.19 3.87 32.72
C LEU A 6 -7.56 4.24 32.14
N ARG A 7 -7.80 5.54 31.92
CA ARG A 7 -8.95 6.13 31.25
C ARG A 7 -9.05 5.77 29.77
N ARG A 8 -7.94 5.71 29.02
CA ARG A 8 -7.92 5.31 27.59
C ARG A 8 -8.13 3.81 27.43
N VAL A 9 -7.55 3.00 28.30
CA VAL A 9 -7.80 1.55 28.32
C VAL A 9 -9.24 1.26 28.72
N LEU A 10 -9.79 1.94 29.73
CA LEU A 10 -11.21 1.83 30.08
C LEU A 10 -12.14 2.32 28.97
N VAL A 11 -11.80 3.39 28.26
CA VAL A 11 -12.61 3.89 27.13
C VAL A 11 -12.54 2.94 25.94
N ALA A 12 -11.38 2.34 25.64
CA ALA A 12 -11.24 1.34 24.59
C ALA A 12 -12.04 0.08 24.90
N VAL A 13 -11.97 -0.43 26.14
CA VAL A 13 -12.75 -1.60 26.58
C VAL A 13 -14.25 -1.27 26.64
N ALA A 14 -14.64 -0.08 27.11
CA ALA A 14 -16.04 0.36 27.12
C ALA A 14 -16.60 0.57 25.72
N MET A 15 -15.82 1.11 24.77
CA MET A 15 -16.20 1.22 23.36
C MET A 15 -16.37 -0.14 22.72
N LEU A 16 -15.50 -1.10 23.02
CA LEU A 16 -15.62 -2.47 22.50
C LEU A 16 -16.85 -3.20 23.07
N VAL A 17 -17.17 -2.98 24.35
CA VAL A 17 -18.39 -3.49 24.99
C VAL A 17 -19.65 -2.79 24.47
N LEU A 18 -19.60 -1.49 24.17
CA LEU A 18 -20.70 -0.72 23.57
C LEU A 18 -20.96 -1.15 22.12
N VAL A 19 -19.92 -1.36 21.31
CA VAL A 19 -20.04 -1.83 19.92
C VAL A 19 -20.64 -3.24 19.89
N LEU A 20 -20.24 -4.13 20.81
CA LEU A 20 -20.83 -5.46 20.93
C LEU A 20 -22.27 -5.44 21.49
N ALA A 21 -22.64 -4.43 22.28
CA ALA A 21 -24.02 -4.25 22.78
C ALA A 21 -24.95 -3.61 21.72
N PHE A 22 -24.41 -2.87 20.76
CA PHE A 22 -25.18 -2.18 19.71
C PHE A 22 -25.63 -3.13 18.58
N GLU A 23 -24.95 -4.25 18.37
CA GLU A 23 -25.28 -5.24 17.31
C GLU A 23 -26.51 -6.13 17.60
N LEU A 24 -27.20 -5.98 18.75
CA LEU A 24 -28.46 -6.69 19.03
C LEU A 24 -29.70 -5.78 19.14
N ASN A 25 -29.60 -4.51 18.77
CA ASN A 25 -30.74 -3.61 18.71
C ASN A 25 -30.47 -2.54 17.66
N ASN A 26 -30.87 -2.79 16.41
CA ASN A 26 -31.44 -1.83 15.44
C ASN A 26 -31.24 -2.37 14.00
N VAL A 27 -32.19 -3.21 13.59
CA VAL A 27 -32.59 -3.35 12.19
C VAL A 27 -33.66 -2.30 11.93
N GLY A 28 -33.44 -1.48 10.91
CA GLY A 28 -34.37 -0.47 10.38
C GLY A 28 -33.64 0.84 10.18
N ASP A 29 -33.71 1.54 9.07
CA ASP A 29 -34.44 1.41 7.80
C ASP A 29 -33.75 2.45 6.92
N ASP A 30 -33.12 2.04 5.81
CA ASP A 30 -32.40 2.94 4.91
C ASP A 30 -33.40 3.46 3.87
N SER A 31 -33.94 4.66 4.09
CA SER A 31 -34.62 5.40 3.03
C SER A 31 -34.32 6.89 3.15
N ASP A 32 -33.25 7.32 2.47
CA ASP A 32 -33.12 8.69 1.95
C ASP A 32 -32.26 8.69 0.67
N ALA A 33 -32.92 8.40 -0.44
CA ALA A 33 -32.42 8.74 -1.77
C ALA A 33 -32.55 10.24 -1.99
N VAL A 34 -31.44 10.98 -1.86
CA VAL A 34 -31.38 12.40 -2.24
C VAL A 34 -31.36 12.50 -3.77
N ILE A 35 -32.52 12.79 -4.34
CA ILE A 35 -32.66 13.19 -5.74
C ILE A 35 -32.13 14.62 -5.89
N PHE A 36 -30.98 14.75 -6.56
CA PHE A 36 -30.44 16.02 -6.99
C PHE A 36 -31.21 16.49 -8.23
N ALA A 37 -32.12 17.45 -8.07
CA ALA A 37 -32.68 18.21 -9.18
C ALA A 37 -31.71 19.33 -9.60
N PRO A 38 -31.61 19.68 -10.89
CA PRO A 38 -30.57 20.57 -11.39
C PRO A 38 -30.97 22.04 -11.19
N SER A 39 -30.12 22.81 -10.49
CA SER A 39 -30.20 24.27 -10.53
C SER A 39 -29.13 24.83 -11.45
N SER A 40 -29.57 25.24 -12.64
CA SER A 40 -29.14 26.44 -13.38
C SER A 40 -27.66 26.83 -13.33
N SER A 41 -26.97 26.53 -14.43
CA SER A 41 -25.96 27.36 -15.11
C SER A 41 -25.47 28.62 -14.38
N GLN A 42 -24.40 28.48 -13.60
CA GLN A 42 -23.42 29.54 -13.40
C GLN A 42 -22.04 28.89 -13.41
N TRP A 43 -21.33 29.00 -14.54
CA TRP A 43 -19.94 28.57 -14.67
C TRP A 43 -19.05 29.55 -13.88
N SER A 44 -19.09 29.46 -12.56
CA SER A 44 -18.06 30.01 -11.71
C SER A 44 -16.87 29.05 -11.79
N HIS A 45 -15.75 29.51 -12.33
CA HIS A 45 -14.55 28.69 -12.42
C HIS A 45 -14.12 28.26 -11.01
N LYS A 46 -14.39 27.00 -10.66
CA LYS A 46 -13.92 26.41 -9.41
C LYS A 46 -12.39 26.32 -9.42
N PRO A 47 -11.72 26.54 -8.28
CA PRO A 47 -10.27 26.36 -8.18
C PRO A 47 -9.91 24.88 -8.37
N CYS A 48 -8.73 24.61 -8.97
CA CYS A 48 -8.32 23.24 -9.27
C CYS A 48 -8.15 22.34 -8.02
N SER A 49 -7.96 22.95 -6.84
CA SER A 49 -7.89 22.25 -5.55
C SER A 49 -9.21 21.56 -5.16
N GLU A 50 -10.36 22.08 -5.59
CA GLU A 50 -11.71 21.65 -5.19
C GLU A 50 -12.39 20.69 -6.17
N LEU A 51 -11.64 20.14 -7.15
CA LEU A 51 -12.22 19.12 -8.04
C LEU A 51 -12.59 17.86 -7.26
N TYR A 52 -13.68 17.22 -7.69
CA TYR A 52 -14.12 15.94 -7.15
C TYR A 52 -13.24 14.79 -7.63
N TYR A 53 -13.20 13.70 -6.86
CA TYR A 53 -12.55 12.45 -7.27
C TYR A 53 -13.09 12.00 -8.64
N GLY A 54 -12.19 11.66 -9.56
CA GLY A 54 -12.53 11.28 -10.95
C GLY A 54 -12.54 12.43 -11.97
N GLN A 55 -12.46 13.69 -11.54
CA GLN A 55 -12.29 14.85 -12.44
C GLN A 55 -10.82 15.25 -12.65
N TYR A 56 -9.89 14.59 -11.95
CA TYR A 56 -8.44 14.76 -12.07
C TYR A 56 -7.74 13.43 -11.75
N PHE A 57 -6.49 13.29 -12.18
CA PHE A 57 -5.61 12.15 -11.90
C PHE A 57 -4.26 12.69 -11.41
N CYS A 58 -3.72 12.15 -10.31
CA CYS A 58 -2.43 12.59 -9.78
C CYS A 58 -1.30 11.64 -10.17
N LEU A 59 -0.17 12.20 -10.57
CA LEU A 59 1.05 11.48 -10.90
C LEU A 59 1.72 11.00 -9.61
N GLU A 60 2.38 9.85 -9.68
CA GLU A 60 3.12 9.32 -8.54
C GLU A 60 4.28 10.27 -8.16
N PRO A 61 4.47 10.58 -6.86
CA PRO A 61 5.56 11.43 -6.42
C PRO A 61 6.91 10.72 -6.55
N VAL A 62 7.96 11.50 -6.78
CA VAL A 62 9.34 10.98 -6.79
C VAL A 62 9.75 10.62 -5.36
N ILE A 63 10.12 9.36 -5.17
CA ILE A 63 10.59 8.81 -3.91
C ILE A 63 12.10 9.00 -3.81
N ASP A 64 12.57 9.46 -2.67
CA ASP A 64 14.00 9.52 -2.33
C ASP A 64 14.54 8.10 -2.06
N LEU A 65 15.63 7.74 -2.75
CA LEU A 65 16.25 6.41 -2.68
C LEU A 65 16.82 6.10 -1.29
N GLU A 66 17.20 7.12 -0.50
CA GLU A 66 17.83 6.93 0.81
C GLU A 66 16.79 6.77 1.93
N THR A 67 15.67 7.50 1.84
CA THR A 67 14.65 7.55 2.89
C THR A 67 13.41 6.71 2.59
N GLN A 68 13.21 6.33 1.32
CA GLN A 68 11.95 5.82 0.79
C GLN A 68 10.75 6.75 1.07
N GLN A 69 10.99 8.05 1.24
CA GLN A 69 9.95 9.06 1.43
C GLN A 69 9.78 9.91 0.17
N PRO A 70 8.58 10.44 -0.10
CA PRO A 70 8.41 11.38 -1.19
C PRO A 70 9.13 12.69 -0.86
N PHE A 71 9.82 13.26 -1.86
CA PHE A 71 10.61 14.49 -1.68
C PHE A 71 9.78 15.69 -1.17
N SER A 72 8.47 15.69 -1.46
CA SER A 72 7.51 16.74 -1.05
C SER A 72 6.74 16.42 0.24
N CYS A 73 7.19 15.47 1.07
CA CYS A 73 6.55 15.19 2.37
C CYS A 73 6.92 16.27 3.40
N GLN A 74 5.89 16.90 3.98
CA GLN A 74 6.05 17.96 4.96
C GLN A 74 5.77 17.47 6.39
N MET A 75 6.21 18.24 7.39
CA MET A 75 6.10 17.90 8.83
C MET A 75 4.66 17.69 9.31
N ASP A 76 3.69 18.21 8.57
CA ASP A 76 2.27 18.09 8.84
C ASP A 76 1.63 16.86 8.15
N ASN A 77 2.44 15.89 7.72
CA ASN A 77 1.99 14.70 6.99
C ASN A 77 1.31 15.00 5.64
N SER A 78 1.45 16.23 5.15
CA SER A 78 0.94 16.61 3.84
C SER A 78 1.98 16.39 2.74
N ILE A 79 1.51 16.05 1.56
CA ILE A 79 2.33 15.92 0.36
C ILE A 79 1.79 16.81 -0.75
N THR A 80 2.69 17.46 -1.48
CA THR A 80 2.35 18.16 -2.73
C THR A 80 2.59 17.21 -3.90
N VAL A 81 1.52 16.88 -4.61
CA VAL A 81 1.56 16.04 -5.81
C VAL A 81 1.08 16.84 -7.02
N ARG A 82 1.61 16.47 -8.19
CA ARG A 82 1.20 17.03 -9.46
C ARG A 82 0.02 16.24 -10.01
N CYS A 83 -1.04 16.92 -10.41
CA CYS A 83 -2.26 16.31 -10.93
C CYS A 83 -2.64 16.88 -12.28
N VAL A 84 -3.23 16.05 -13.14
CA VAL A 84 -3.74 16.38 -14.47
C VAL A 84 -5.26 16.39 -14.43
N VAL A 85 -5.90 17.36 -15.06
CA VAL A 85 -7.36 17.47 -15.12
C VAL A 85 -7.95 16.53 -16.19
N ALA A 86 -9.12 15.96 -15.92
CA ALA A 86 -9.84 15.12 -16.89
C ALA A 86 -10.26 15.93 -18.14
N PRO A 87 -10.33 15.31 -19.33
CA PRO A 87 -10.68 16.01 -20.56
C PRO A 87 -12.08 16.65 -20.46
N GLY A 88 -12.17 17.94 -20.79
CA GLY A 88 -13.43 18.71 -20.81
C GLY A 88 -13.80 19.39 -19.49
N VAL A 89 -12.98 19.26 -18.43
CA VAL A 89 -13.14 20.02 -17.18
C VAL A 89 -12.16 21.20 -17.18
N VAL A 90 -12.64 22.41 -16.90
CA VAL A 90 -11.83 23.64 -16.86
C VAL A 90 -11.88 24.23 -15.45
N CYS A 91 -10.72 24.44 -14.84
CA CYS A 91 -10.58 24.99 -13.49
C CYS A 91 -9.52 26.11 -13.43
N SER A 92 -9.58 26.91 -12.36
CA SER A 92 -8.60 27.99 -12.12
C SER A 92 -7.35 27.45 -11.44
N GLY A 93 -6.16 27.68 -12.02
CA GLY A 93 -4.86 27.20 -11.50
C GLY A 93 -4.27 26.00 -12.23
N MET A 94 -4.76 25.70 -13.44
CA MET A 94 -4.24 24.68 -14.36
C MET A 94 -3.25 25.32 -15.34
N ASP A 95 -2.15 24.63 -15.64
CA ASP A 95 -1.24 25.00 -16.72
C ASP A 95 -1.93 24.88 -18.08
N PRO A 96 -1.94 25.92 -18.93
CA PRO A 96 -2.71 25.93 -20.17
C PRO A 96 -2.17 24.99 -21.25
N GLU A 97 -0.93 24.52 -21.11
CA GLU A 97 -0.27 23.65 -22.11
C GLU A 97 -0.28 22.16 -21.71
N SER A 98 0.03 21.85 -20.44
CA SER A 98 0.08 20.47 -19.93
C SER A 98 -1.22 20.02 -19.25
N GLY A 99 -2.06 20.97 -18.83
CA GLY A 99 -3.24 20.68 -18.04
C GLY A 99 -2.95 20.20 -16.61
N GLU A 100 -1.75 20.50 -16.11
CA GLU A 100 -1.27 20.11 -14.80
C GLU A 100 -1.59 21.18 -13.74
N PHE A 101 -1.76 20.75 -12.50
CA PHE A 101 -1.88 21.63 -11.34
C PHE A 101 -1.28 20.94 -10.11
N GLU A 102 -0.79 21.73 -9.16
CA GLU A 102 -0.29 21.21 -7.88
C GLU A 102 -1.43 21.11 -6.87
N LYS A 103 -1.56 19.94 -6.25
CA LYS A 103 -2.54 19.69 -5.19
C LYS A 103 -1.81 19.26 -3.92
N ARG A 104 -2.15 19.91 -2.81
CA ARG A 104 -1.76 19.46 -1.48
C ARG A 104 -2.75 18.41 -1.01
N VAL A 105 -2.24 17.23 -0.69
CA VAL A 105 -3.02 16.12 -0.14
C VAL A 105 -2.64 15.99 1.33
N GLU A 106 -3.62 16.23 2.20
CA GLU A 106 -3.51 16.02 3.64
C GLU A 106 -3.43 14.51 3.93
N ASP A 107 -2.64 14.13 4.95
CA ASP A 107 -2.38 12.73 5.33
C ASP A 107 -1.84 11.84 4.18
N GLY A 108 -1.21 12.44 3.16
CA GLY A 108 -0.65 11.72 2.02
C GLY A 108 0.71 11.10 2.29
N CYS A 109 1.35 11.39 3.43
CA CYS A 109 2.60 10.74 3.85
C CYS A 109 2.70 10.68 5.38
N ILE A 110 3.55 9.79 5.90
CA ILE A 110 3.95 9.82 7.31
C ILE A 110 5.35 10.42 7.37
N TYR A 111 5.49 11.58 8.01
CA TYR A 111 6.77 12.24 8.17
C TYR A 111 7.70 11.43 9.08
N SER A 112 9.00 11.37 8.76
CA SER A 112 10.03 10.67 9.54
C SER A 112 11.08 11.67 10.01
N SER A 113 11.42 11.61 11.29
CA SER A 113 12.47 12.44 11.91
C SER A 113 13.89 11.86 11.75
N GLY A 114 14.04 10.79 10.95
CA GLY A 114 15.34 10.15 10.68
C GLY A 114 15.66 8.92 11.54
N ALA A 115 14.72 8.48 12.39
CA ALA A 115 14.84 7.21 13.10
C ALA A 115 14.67 6.05 12.11
N SER A 116 15.74 5.28 11.85
CA SER A 116 15.68 4.17 10.90
C SER A 116 15.13 2.91 11.57
N HIS A 117 14.14 2.26 10.93
CA HIS A 117 13.54 1.01 11.44
C HIS A 117 14.60 -0.09 11.59
N ALA A 118 15.47 -0.16 10.58
CA ALA A 118 16.54 -1.11 10.44
C ALA A 118 17.51 -1.06 11.65
N THR A 119 17.98 0.14 12.02
CA THR A 119 18.92 0.29 13.14
C THR A 119 18.26 0.02 14.49
N ALA A 120 17.00 0.43 14.69
CA ALA A 120 16.22 0.08 15.87
C ALA A 120 16.12 -1.43 16.03
N LEU A 121 15.77 -2.16 14.96
CA LEU A 121 15.67 -3.61 14.98
C LEU A 121 17.02 -4.29 15.30
N MET A 122 18.12 -3.83 14.70
CA MET A 122 19.46 -4.37 15.02
C MET A 122 19.88 -4.07 16.46
N LEU A 123 19.64 -2.85 16.96
CA LEU A 123 19.90 -2.49 18.34
C LEU A 123 19.04 -3.31 19.30
N SER A 124 17.79 -3.62 18.93
CA SER A 124 16.89 -4.44 19.73
C SER A 124 17.38 -5.89 19.83
N ILE A 125 17.81 -6.49 18.71
CA ILE A 125 18.32 -7.87 18.70
C ILE A 125 19.60 -7.99 19.52
N PHE A 126 20.61 -7.14 19.28
CA PHE A 126 21.95 -7.30 19.87
C PHE A 126 22.11 -6.61 21.23
N LEU A 127 21.53 -5.43 21.42
CA LEU A 127 21.69 -4.60 22.64
C LEU A 127 20.35 -4.35 23.34
N GLY A 128 19.28 -5.06 22.97
CA GLY A 128 17.96 -4.92 23.61
C GLY A 128 17.93 -5.42 25.06
N TRP A 129 18.76 -6.38 25.41
CA TRP A 129 18.94 -6.82 26.81
C TRP A 129 19.55 -5.72 27.69
N LEU A 130 20.32 -4.79 27.12
CA LEU A 130 20.80 -3.59 27.80
C LEU A 130 19.78 -2.42 27.73
N GLY A 131 18.65 -2.59 27.03
CA GLY A 131 17.62 -1.57 26.89
C GLY A 131 17.99 -0.38 25.99
N ILE A 132 19.10 -0.44 25.26
CA ILE A 132 19.64 0.66 24.42
C ILE A 132 18.69 1.01 23.26
N ASP A 133 18.03 0.01 22.70
CA ASP A 133 17.01 0.17 21.67
C ASP A 133 15.84 1.08 22.11
N ARG A 134 15.40 0.98 23.37
CA ARG A 134 14.34 1.85 23.91
C ARG A 134 14.83 3.28 24.16
N PHE A 135 16.12 3.46 24.41
CA PHE A 135 16.76 4.77 24.47
C PHE A 135 16.86 5.41 23.09
N TYR A 136 17.14 4.63 22.04
CA TYR A 136 17.21 5.12 20.65
C TYR A 136 15.88 5.74 20.19
N LEU A 137 14.75 5.16 20.61
CA LEU A 137 13.40 5.66 20.28
C LEU A 137 12.92 6.83 21.16
N GLY A 138 13.73 7.32 22.11
CA GLY A 138 13.37 8.42 23.01
C GLY A 138 12.59 8.00 24.28
N TYR A 139 12.43 6.71 24.54
CA TYR A 139 11.73 6.21 25.73
C TYR A 139 12.71 5.95 26.90
N TYR A 140 13.38 7.03 27.34
CA TYR A 140 14.45 6.98 28.35
C TYR A 140 14.06 6.27 29.65
N ALA A 141 12.83 6.48 30.14
CA ALA A 141 12.36 5.91 31.40
C ALA A 141 12.26 4.37 31.37
N ILE A 142 11.77 3.82 30.26
CA ILE A 142 11.61 2.36 30.09
C ILE A 142 12.98 1.73 29.82
N GLY A 143 13.86 2.41 29.08
CA GLY A 143 15.24 1.99 28.88
C GLY A 143 16.02 1.89 30.20
N LEU A 144 15.93 2.92 31.06
CA LEU A 144 16.65 2.94 32.34
C LEU A 144 16.13 1.85 33.30
N PHE A 145 14.82 1.62 33.30
CA PHE A 145 14.23 0.53 34.09
C PHE A 145 14.77 -0.84 33.68
N LYS A 146 15.00 -1.08 32.38
CA LYS A 146 15.60 -2.32 31.86
C LYS A 146 17.08 -2.47 32.25
N MET A 147 17.84 -1.38 32.25
CA MET A 147 19.24 -1.39 32.69
C MET A 147 19.38 -1.69 34.19
N LEU A 148 18.54 -1.10 35.04
CA LEU A 148 18.60 -1.26 36.50
C LEU A 148 18.13 -2.63 36.97
N THR A 149 17.25 -3.28 36.21
CA THR A 149 16.74 -4.63 36.52
C THR A 149 17.64 -5.75 35.98
N PHE A 150 18.87 -5.43 35.56
CA PHE A 150 19.83 -6.38 34.98
C PHE A 150 19.30 -7.11 33.72
N GLY A 151 18.45 -6.43 32.92
CA GLY A 151 18.25 -6.73 31.50
C GLY A 151 17.72 -8.12 31.09
N SER A 152 17.44 -9.01 32.04
CA SER A 152 17.40 -10.47 31.78
C SER A 152 16.14 -11.18 32.24
N LEU A 153 15.06 -10.44 32.55
CA LEU A 153 13.73 -11.01 32.38
C LEU A 153 13.50 -11.15 30.87
N PHE A 154 14.08 -12.18 30.27
CA PHE A 154 14.11 -12.52 28.82
C PHE A 154 12.76 -12.29 28.12
N ILE A 155 11.67 -12.41 28.87
CA ILE A 155 10.29 -12.08 28.47
C ILE A 155 10.17 -10.64 27.92
N LEU A 156 10.67 -9.61 28.63
CA LEU A 156 10.57 -8.22 28.18
C LEU A 156 11.40 -7.98 26.92
N TYR A 157 12.62 -8.54 26.85
CA TYR A 157 13.47 -8.50 25.66
C TYR A 157 12.75 -9.04 24.42
N ILE A 158 12.14 -10.24 24.52
CA ILE A 158 11.42 -10.84 23.40
C ILE A 158 10.19 -10.00 23.01
N VAL A 159 9.44 -9.46 23.98
CA VAL A 159 8.28 -8.60 23.70
C VAL A 159 8.70 -7.32 22.98
N ASP A 160 9.79 -6.68 23.38
CA ASP A 160 10.31 -5.49 22.71
C ASP A 160 10.77 -5.78 21.27
N VAL A 161 11.47 -6.89 21.05
CA VAL A 161 11.88 -7.34 19.70
C VAL A 161 10.66 -7.55 18.81
N ILE A 162 9.62 -8.21 19.30
CA ILE A 162 8.38 -8.44 18.54
C ILE A 162 7.67 -7.12 18.23
N LEU A 163 7.55 -6.21 19.20
CA LEU A 163 6.84 -4.93 19.02
C LEU A 163 7.50 -4.02 17.98
N ILE A 164 8.83 -4.05 17.86
CA ILE A 164 9.59 -3.26 16.88
C ILE A 164 9.62 -3.95 15.51
N ALA A 165 9.75 -5.29 15.49
CA ALA A 165 9.64 -6.05 14.26
C ALA A 165 8.28 -5.87 13.59
N LEU A 166 7.20 -5.85 14.37
CA LEU A 166 5.84 -5.65 13.87
C LEU A 166 5.49 -4.18 13.55
N GLN A 167 6.40 -3.22 13.74
CA GLN A 167 6.16 -1.78 13.53
C GLN A 167 4.98 -1.20 14.32
N VAL A 168 4.49 -1.91 15.35
CA VAL A 168 3.40 -1.43 16.23
C VAL A 168 3.92 -0.33 17.15
N LEU A 169 5.22 -0.40 17.49
CA LEU A 169 5.87 0.55 18.37
C LEU A 169 6.73 1.50 17.54
N GLY A 170 6.33 2.78 17.48
CA GLY A 170 7.08 3.83 16.77
C GLY A 170 7.95 4.70 17.69
N PRO A 171 8.73 5.63 17.09
CA PRO A 171 9.43 6.71 17.79
C PRO A 171 8.52 7.46 18.79
N ALA A 172 9.09 7.95 19.89
CA ALA A 172 8.33 8.72 20.90
C ALA A 172 7.72 10.01 20.34
N ASP A 173 8.28 10.53 19.24
CA ASP A 173 7.84 11.75 18.57
C ASP A 173 6.52 11.59 17.80
N GLY A 174 6.04 10.34 17.61
CA GLY A 174 4.86 10.03 16.79
C GLY A 174 5.12 10.09 15.28
N THR A 175 6.36 10.33 14.87
CA THR A 175 6.82 10.23 13.47
C THR A 175 6.94 8.78 13.03
N GLY A 176 6.91 8.56 11.72
CA GLY A 176 7.14 7.25 11.12
C GLY A 176 8.62 6.85 11.17
N TYR A 177 8.89 5.56 11.00
CA TYR A 177 10.26 5.09 10.75
C TYR A 177 10.69 5.42 9.33
N GLN A 178 11.97 5.78 9.17
CA GLN A 178 12.63 5.76 7.87
C GLN A 178 12.89 4.29 7.46
N ARG A 179 12.45 3.92 6.26
CA ARG A 179 12.73 2.62 5.66
C ARG A 179 13.96 2.75 4.77
N SER A 180 15.12 2.34 5.26
CA SER A 180 16.32 2.20 4.42
C SER A 180 16.34 0.81 3.77
N ILE A 181 16.77 0.75 2.51
CA ILE A 181 16.92 -0.50 1.74
C ILE A 181 18.01 -1.41 2.33
N GLU A 182 18.88 -0.85 3.18
CA GLU A 182 20.16 -1.43 3.59
C GLU A 182 20.11 -2.65 4.53
N MET A 183 18.95 -3.03 5.07
CA MET A 183 18.81 -4.26 5.88
C MET A 183 17.98 -5.36 5.24
N ALA A 184 17.88 -5.35 3.91
CA ALA A 184 17.46 -6.50 3.16
C ALA A 184 18.68 -7.14 2.47
N THR A 185 19.60 -7.77 3.21
CA THR A 185 20.25 -8.98 2.67
C THR A 185 19.23 -10.14 2.67
N GLN A 186 18.09 -9.89 2.03
CA GLN A 186 17.00 -10.79 1.67
C GLN A 186 16.71 -10.67 0.16
N GLU A 187 17.56 -10.01 -0.63
CA GLU A 187 17.38 -9.92 -2.08
C GLU A 187 17.26 -11.31 -2.76
N GLN A 188 17.88 -12.36 -2.22
CA GLN A 188 17.79 -13.70 -2.82
C GLN A 188 16.46 -14.44 -2.64
N MET A 189 15.66 -14.11 -1.62
CA MET A 189 14.37 -14.78 -1.38
C MET A 189 13.18 -13.89 -1.77
N ALA A 190 13.38 -12.57 -1.73
CA ALA A 190 12.42 -11.61 -2.27
C ALA A 190 12.40 -11.60 -3.80
N MET A 191 13.55 -11.75 -4.49
CA MET A 191 13.59 -11.79 -5.95
C MET A 191 12.84 -13.01 -6.54
N VAL A 192 12.89 -14.16 -5.86
CA VAL A 192 12.13 -15.34 -6.30
C VAL A 192 10.62 -15.14 -6.06
N ALA A 193 10.25 -14.58 -4.90
CA ALA A 193 8.85 -14.32 -4.56
C ALA A 193 8.22 -13.18 -5.39
N GLU A 194 8.97 -12.13 -5.70
CA GLU A 194 8.51 -11.03 -6.55
C GLU A 194 8.36 -11.50 -8.00
N LEU A 195 9.30 -12.26 -8.55
CA LEU A 195 9.19 -12.83 -9.90
C LEU A 195 7.99 -13.77 -10.01
N GLU A 196 7.69 -14.56 -8.97
CA GLU A 196 6.49 -15.42 -8.92
C GLU A 196 5.19 -14.58 -8.95
N MET A 197 5.12 -13.50 -8.18
CA MET A 197 3.96 -12.61 -8.12
C MET A 197 3.81 -11.74 -9.38
N GLU A 198 4.92 -11.24 -9.94
CA GLU A 198 4.95 -10.45 -11.17
C GLU A 198 4.51 -11.29 -12.37
N MET A 199 5.03 -12.50 -12.50
CA MET A 199 4.63 -13.43 -13.56
C MET A 199 3.14 -13.77 -13.48
N MET A 200 2.62 -14.05 -12.27
CA MET A 200 1.20 -14.33 -12.08
C MET A 200 0.32 -13.10 -12.36
N SER A 201 0.79 -11.90 -12.01
CA SER A 201 0.05 -10.65 -12.22
C SER A 201 -0.05 -10.27 -13.71
N ASP A 202 1.03 -10.43 -14.49
CA ASP A 202 1.03 -10.17 -15.93
C ASP A 202 0.14 -11.19 -16.65
N MET A 203 0.21 -12.47 -16.24
CA MET A 203 -0.72 -13.49 -16.72
C MET A 203 -2.17 -13.08 -16.47
N TYR A 204 -2.51 -12.65 -15.24
CA TYR A 204 -3.87 -12.24 -14.89
C TYR A 204 -4.35 -11.03 -15.71
N ARG A 205 -3.49 -10.01 -15.89
CA ARG A 205 -3.80 -8.83 -16.70
C ARG A 205 -4.11 -9.20 -18.15
N ARG A 206 -3.23 -10.01 -18.78
CA ARG A 206 -3.41 -10.46 -20.17
C ARG A 206 -4.62 -11.38 -20.34
N MET A 207 -4.85 -12.27 -19.38
CA MET A 207 -6.01 -13.15 -19.34
C MET A 207 -7.30 -12.34 -19.27
N THR A 208 -7.38 -11.38 -18.34
CA THR A 208 -8.57 -10.55 -18.13
C THR A 208 -8.89 -9.74 -19.38
N ASN A 209 -7.91 -9.07 -19.97
CA ASN A 209 -8.09 -8.30 -21.21
C ASN A 209 -8.51 -9.20 -22.39
N ALA A 210 -7.91 -10.39 -22.52
CA ALA A 210 -8.26 -11.33 -23.59
C ALA A 210 -9.67 -11.90 -23.43
N CYS A 211 -10.11 -12.21 -22.20
CA CYS A 211 -11.43 -12.75 -21.95
C CYS A 211 -12.51 -11.68 -22.00
N GLN A 212 -12.25 -10.48 -21.49
CA GLN A 212 -13.15 -9.34 -21.63
C GLN A 212 -13.40 -9.03 -23.11
N ALA A 213 -12.36 -8.95 -23.94
CA ALA A 213 -12.50 -8.67 -25.37
C ALA A 213 -13.23 -9.78 -26.16
N LYS A 214 -13.19 -11.04 -25.69
CA LYS A 214 -13.82 -12.18 -26.37
C LYS A 214 -15.25 -12.45 -25.93
N CYS A 215 -15.56 -12.18 -24.67
CA CYS A 215 -16.82 -12.58 -24.05
C CYS A 215 -17.74 -11.41 -23.75
N VAL A 216 -17.23 -10.20 -23.48
CA VAL A 216 -18.05 -9.03 -23.15
C VAL A 216 -18.21 -8.18 -24.41
N GLN A 217 -19.46 -7.91 -24.79
CA GLN A 217 -19.72 -7.06 -25.95
C GLN A 217 -19.39 -5.60 -25.63
N SER A 218 -18.90 -4.85 -26.61
CA SER A 218 -18.59 -3.42 -26.45
C SER A 218 -19.84 -2.53 -26.25
N THR A 219 -21.03 -3.08 -26.51
CA THR A 219 -22.31 -2.39 -26.34
C THR A 219 -23.02 -2.94 -25.11
N TYR A 220 -22.89 -2.23 -23.99
CA TYR A 220 -23.51 -2.60 -22.73
C TYR A 220 -25.00 -2.27 -22.74
N ARG A 221 -25.85 -3.30 -22.69
CA ARG A 221 -27.32 -3.16 -22.56
C ARG A 221 -27.78 -3.09 -21.12
N GLU A 222 -27.06 -3.78 -20.23
CA GLU A 222 -27.33 -3.89 -18.81
C GLU A 222 -26.00 -3.86 -18.04
N ALA A 223 -26.05 -3.44 -16.77
CA ALA A 223 -24.86 -3.33 -15.93
C ALA A 223 -24.38 -4.70 -15.41
N ASP A 224 -25.28 -5.67 -15.37
CA ASP A 224 -25.00 -7.04 -14.94
C ASP A 224 -24.55 -7.91 -16.11
N LEU A 225 -23.69 -8.89 -15.80
CA LEU A 225 -23.21 -9.83 -16.79
C LEU A 225 -24.32 -10.80 -17.20
N THR A 226 -24.58 -10.94 -18.49
CA THR A 226 -25.62 -11.86 -18.96
C THR A 226 -25.21 -13.31 -18.68
N LYS A 227 -26.18 -14.23 -18.56
CA LYS A 227 -25.89 -15.66 -18.37
C LYS A 227 -24.98 -16.25 -19.46
N GLY A 228 -25.07 -15.71 -20.69
CA GLY A 228 -24.23 -16.14 -21.81
C GLY A 228 -22.78 -15.67 -21.67
N GLU A 229 -22.58 -14.42 -21.24
CA GLU A 229 -21.26 -13.84 -21.01
C GLU A 229 -20.56 -14.49 -19.81
N ALA A 230 -21.29 -14.79 -18.74
CA ALA A 230 -20.76 -15.51 -17.58
C ALA A 230 -20.20 -16.89 -17.96
N VAL A 231 -20.99 -17.70 -18.66
CA VAL A 231 -20.54 -19.03 -19.13
C VAL A 231 -19.41 -18.93 -20.16
N CYS A 232 -19.38 -17.85 -20.97
CA CYS A 232 -18.26 -17.57 -21.88
C CYS A 232 -16.97 -17.29 -21.10
N LEU A 233 -17.02 -16.45 -20.07
CA LEU A 233 -15.85 -16.09 -19.25
C LEU A 233 -15.22 -17.32 -18.59
N ASP A 234 -16.03 -18.19 -17.98
CA ASP A 234 -15.55 -19.43 -17.34
C ASP A 234 -14.78 -20.32 -18.34
N ARG A 235 -15.34 -20.50 -19.55
CA ARG A 235 -14.72 -21.27 -20.62
C ARG A 235 -13.48 -20.57 -21.18
N CYS A 236 -13.48 -19.24 -21.21
CA CYS A 236 -12.35 -18.45 -21.68
C CYS A 236 -11.15 -18.62 -20.75
N VAL A 237 -11.35 -18.45 -19.44
CA VAL A 237 -10.30 -18.62 -18.42
C VAL A 237 -9.74 -20.04 -18.46
N ALA A 238 -10.60 -21.05 -18.50
CA ALA A 238 -10.16 -22.46 -18.59
C ALA A 238 -9.30 -22.73 -19.83
N LYS A 239 -9.70 -22.22 -21.00
CA LYS A 239 -8.91 -22.35 -22.24
C LYS A 239 -7.62 -21.54 -22.20
N TYR A 240 -7.64 -20.36 -21.57
CA TYR A 240 -6.46 -19.51 -21.46
C TYR A 240 -5.37 -20.21 -20.64
N LEU A 241 -5.72 -20.80 -19.50
CA LEU A 241 -4.79 -21.54 -18.66
C LEU A 241 -4.25 -22.80 -19.34
N ASP A 242 -5.09 -23.55 -20.08
CA ASP A 242 -4.65 -24.73 -20.85
C ASP A 242 -3.68 -24.35 -21.98
N VAL A 243 -3.91 -23.22 -22.67
CA VAL A 243 -2.97 -22.70 -23.67
C VAL A 243 -1.68 -22.21 -23.00
N HIS A 244 -1.76 -21.53 -21.85
CA HIS A 244 -0.61 -21.05 -21.11
C HIS A 244 0.31 -22.20 -20.65
N ASP A 245 -0.25 -23.30 -20.14
CA ASP A 245 0.51 -24.50 -19.76
C ASP A 245 1.20 -25.15 -20.97
N LYS A 246 0.49 -25.28 -22.10
CA LYS A 246 1.07 -25.81 -23.35
C LYS A 246 2.20 -24.92 -23.89
N LEU A 247 2.03 -23.60 -23.82
CA LEU A 247 3.06 -22.64 -24.20
C LEU A 247 4.27 -22.73 -23.27
N GLY A 248 4.06 -22.84 -21.96
CA GLY A 248 5.13 -23.05 -20.97
C GLY A 248 5.97 -24.29 -21.31
N LYS A 249 5.32 -25.44 -21.57
CA LYS A 249 6.00 -26.67 -21.97
C LYS A 249 6.80 -26.52 -23.27
N ARG A 250 6.29 -25.77 -24.24
CA ARG A 250 6.99 -25.50 -25.51
C ARG A 250 8.17 -24.58 -25.31
N LEU A 251 8.03 -23.50 -24.55
CA LEU A 251 9.12 -22.58 -24.22
C LEU A 251 10.26 -23.31 -23.53
N THR A 252 9.98 -24.13 -22.51
CA THR A 252 11.02 -24.94 -21.84
C THR A 252 11.72 -25.91 -22.79
N SER A 253 10.97 -26.54 -23.71
CA SER A 253 11.56 -27.45 -24.70
C SER A 253 12.45 -26.72 -25.72
N MET A 254 12.11 -25.48 -26.09
CA MET A 254 12.91 -24.65 -26.99
C MET A 254 14.17 -24.14 -26.29
N SER A 255 14.07 -23.70 -25.03
CA SER A 255 15.24 -23.26 -24.24
C SER A 255 16.31 -24.34 -24.11
N GLN A 256 15.91 -25.60 -23.87
CA GLN A 256 16.85 -26.73 -23.80
C GLN A 256 17.50 -27.06 -25.15
N GLN A 257 16.78 -26.85 -26.25
CA GLN A 257 17.31 -27.02 -27.60
C GLN A 257 18.31 -25.90 -27.95
N ASP A 258 18.01 -24.66 -27.56
CA ASP A 258 18.87 -23.50 -27.78
C ASP A 258 20.16 -23.61 -26.96
N GLU A 259 20.11 -24.03 -25.70
CA GLU A 259 21.30 -24.31 -24.88
C GLU A 259 22.20 -25.38 -25.53
N ALA A 260 21.60 -26.47 -26.02
CA ALA A 260 22.34 -27.54 -26.69
C ALA A 260 22.91 -27.09 -28.05
N ALA A 261 22.26 -26.16 -28.75
CA ALA A 261 22.75 -25.59 -30.00
C ALA A 261 23.91 -24.60 -29.75
N LEU A 262 23.80 -23.75 -28.72
CA LEU A 262 24.84 -22.82 -28.28
C LEU A 262 26.10 -23.56 -27.80
N GLN A 263 25.95 -24.65 -27.03
CA GLN A 263 27.10 -25.48 -26.61
C GLN A 263 27.83 -26.12 -27.79
N LYS A 264 27.10 -26.50 -28.85
CA LYS A 264 27.68 -27.03 -30.08
C LYS A 264 28.40 -25.96 -30.90
N GLN A 265 27.92 -24.71 -30.88
CA GLN A 265 28.58 -23.58 -31.53
C GLN A 265 29.83 -23.12 -30.76
N ALA A 266 29.84 -23.22 -29.43
CA ALA A 266 31.01 -22.86 -28.60
C ALA A 266 32.17 -23.88 -28.67
N GLN A 267 31.94 -25.06 -29.25
CA GLN A 267 32.95 -26.13 -29.40
C GLN A 267 33.58 -26.20 -30.80
N GLN A 268 33.20 -25.30 -31.71
CA GLN A 268 33.81 -25.12 -33.04
C GLN A 268 34.70 -23.87 -33.04
#